data_AF-A0A9D8LP07-F1
#
_entry.id   AF-A0A9D8LP07-F1
#
_cell.length_a   1.000
_cell.length_b   1.000
_cell.length_c   1.000
_cell.angle_alpha   90.00
_cell.angle_beta   90.00
_cell.angle_gamma   90.00
#
_symmetry.space_group_name_H-M   'P 1'
#
loop_
_entity.id
_entity.type
_entity.pdbx_description
1 polymer ?
#
loop_
_entity_poly.entity_id
_entity_poly.type
_entity_poly.pdbx_seq_one_letter_code
_entity_poly.pdbx_strand_id
1 'polypeptide(L)'
;MLTRRLALAACFGLAVVPGAFAQPLGAPAPIVPGGPPPPLPGPGGAAPMPPGGIAPRPPRPPRLEIEEEEGISERQAVRIARRRGMVEVERVRRGRDVWIVTGTDGYGDDMRIVIGDDGEVLDIRRD
;
A
#
# COMPACT_ATOMS: atom_id res chain seq x y z
N MET A 1 24.76 37.80 -11.42
CA MET A 1 25.45 37.04 -10.36
C MET A 1 24.73 37.30 -9.04
N LEU A 2 24.04 36.31 -8.47
CA LEU A 2 23.73 36.31 -7.03
C LEU A 2 23.48 34.87 -6.57
N THR A 3 24.49 34.34 -5.91
CA THR A 3 24.60 33.04 -5.27
C THR A 3 23.71 33.00 -4.02
N ARG A 4 22.86 31.98 -3.87
CA ARG A 4 22.32 31.63 -2.54
C ARG A 4 22.52 30.15 -2.25
N ARG A 5 23.60 29.91 -1.51
CA ARG A 5 23.88 28.71 -0.73
C ARG A 5 22.93 28.71 0.46
N LEU A 6 22.14 27.66 0.64
CA LEU A 6 21.61 27.27 1.95
C LEU A 6 21.66 25.74 2.04
N ALA A 7 22.70 25.28 2.72
CA ALA A 7 22.79 23.95 3.26
C ALA A 7 21.82 23.86 4.46
N LEU A 8 21.05 22.77 4.54
CA LEU A 8 20.49 22.34 5.82
C LEU A 8 20.60 20.81 5.90
N ALA A 9 21.60 20.37 6.65
CA ALA A 9 21.71 19.02 7.14
C ALA A 9 20.69 18.82 8.26
N ALA A 10 19.80 17.83 8.12
CA ALA A 10 18.97 17.34 9.20
C ALA A 10 19.32 15.88 9.44
N CYS A 11 20.15 15.69 10.46
CA CYS A 11 20.38 14.42 11.13
C CYS A 11 19.13 13.97 11.91
N PHE A 12 19.18 12.72 12.36
CA PHE A 12 18.41 12.08 13.45
C PHE A 12 17.13 11.31 13.08
N GLY A 13 17.15 10.02 13.43
CA GLY A 13 15.94 9.22 13.57
C GLY A 13 16.09 7.71 13.48
N LEU A 14 17.15 7.12 14.06
CA LEU A 14 17.31 5.66 14.20
C LEU A 14 16.31 5.16 15.27
N ALA A 15 15.22 4.49 14.85
CA ALA A 15 14.31 3.81 15.75
C ALA A 15 14.51 2.30 15.64
N VAL A 16 15.32 1.77 16.56
CA VAL A 16 15.40 0.34 16.89
C VAL A 16 14.10 -0.06 17.58
N VAL A 17 13.40 -1.07 17.06
CA VAL A 17 12.29 -1.72 17.75
C VAL A 17 12.73 -3.14 18.12
N PRO A 18 13.03 -3.44 19.40
CA PRO A 18 13.13 -4.80 19.89
C PRO A 18 11.77 -5.18 20.52
N GLY A 19 11.09 -6.15 19.92
CA GLY A 19 9.80 -6.64 20.41
C GLY A 19 9.76 -8.17 20.40
N ALA A 20 10.56 -8.79 21.27
CA ALA A 20 10.44 -10.21 21.59
C ALA A 20 9.47 -10.38 22.77
N PHE A 21 8.30 -10.96 22.53
CA PHE A 21 7.46 -11.61 23.55
C PHE A 21 6.81 -12.83 22.89
N ALA A 22 7.38 -14.02 23.12
CA ALA A 22 7.03 -14.95 24.20
C ALA A 22 5.74 -15.73 23.87
N GLN A 23 5.94 -16.93 23.32
CA GLN A 23 4.91 -17.94 23.11
C GLN A 23 4.43 -18.47 24.47
N PRO A 24 3.12 -18.57 24.75
CA PRO A 24 2.67 -19.36 25.88
C PRO A 24 2.83 -20.85 25.53
N LEU A 25 3.80 -21.48 26.18
CA LEU A 25 3.92 -22.94 26.31
C LEU A 25 2.61 -23.48 26.89
N GLY A 26 1.73 -23.98 26.02
CA GLY A 26 0.61 -24.81 26.41
C GLY A 26 1.17 -26.07 27.07
N ALA A 27 0.92 -26.21 28.37
CA ALA A 27 1.28 -27.38 29.13
C ALA A 27 0.71 -28.65 28.47
N PRO A 28 1.51 -29.71 28.25
CA PRO A 28 0.95 -30.99 27.85
C PRO A 28 0.17 -31.59 29.02
N ALA A 29 -1.11 -31.89 28.80
CA ALA A 29 -1.90 -32.68 29.74
C ALA A 29 -1.22 -34.04 29.98
N PRO A 30 -1.19 -34.57 31.21
CA PRO A 30 -0.63 -35.89 31.46
C PRO A 30 -1.52 -36.95 30.78
N ILE A 31 -0.97 -37.61 29.76
CA ILE A 31 -1.53 -38.83 29.19
C ILE A 31 -1.38 -39.90 30.27
N VAL A 32 -2.47 -40.25 30.97
CA VAL A 32 -2.52 -41.44 31.82
C VAL A 32 -2.67 -42.65 30.90
N PRO A 33 -1.66 -43.51 30.73
CA PRO A 33 -1.80 -44.71 29.90
C PRO A 33 -2.62 -45.74 30.70
N GLY A 34 -3.79 -46.13 30.17
CA GLY A 34 -4.55 -47.28 30.69
C GLY A 34 -5.96 -47.01 31.23
N GLY A 35 -6.49 -45.80 31.12
CA GLY A 35 -7.91 -45.54 31.41
C GLY A 35 -8.82 -45.95 30.25
N PRO A 36 -10.03 -46.50 30.48
CA PRO A 36 -11.00 -46.71 29.42
C PRO A 36 -11.34 -45.35 28.75
N PRO A 37 -11.50 -45.30 27.42
CA PRO A 37 -11.87 -44.07 26.75
C PRO A 37 -13.22 -43.55 27.27
N PRO A 38 -13.41 -42.22 27.34
CA PRO A 38 -14.70 -41.65 27.74
C PRO A 38 -15.81 -42.12 26.78
N PRO A 39 -17.05 -42.29 27.27
CA PRO A 39 -18.17 -42.69 26.41
C PRO A 39 -18.35 -41.66 25.28
N LEU A 40 -18.48 -42.16 24.05
CA LEU A 40 -18.80 -41.34 22.88
C LEU A 40 -20.12 -40.60 23.11
N PRO A 41 -20.24 -39.31 22.74
CA PRO A 41 -21.53 -38.65 22.68
C PRO A 41 -22.45 -39.43 21.74
N GLY A 42 -23.58 -39.92 22.24
CA GLY A 42 -24.63 -40.49 21.38
C GLY A 42 -25.14 -39.45 20.39
N PRO A 43 -25.85 -39.84 19.31
CA PRO A 43 -26.40 -38.91 18.34
C PRO A 43 -27.54 -38.11 18.99
N GLY A 44 -27.16 -37.08 19.75
CA GLY A 44 -28.05 -36.06 20.26
C GLY A 44 -28.61 -35.30 19.07
N GLY A 45 -29.92 -35.42 18.87
CA GLY A 45 -30.65 -34.80 17.77
C GLY A 45 -30.25 -33.34 17.62
N ALA A 46 -29.86 -32.98 16.40
CA ALA A 46 -29.66 -31.59 16.02
C ALA A 46 -30.99 -30.86 16.22
N ALA A 47 -31.05 -29.97 17.20
CA ALA A 47 -32.14 -29.01 17.29
C ALA A 47 -32.14 -28.19 15.97
N PRO A 48 -33.29 -27.96 15.33
CA PRO A 48 -33.35 -27.13 14.15
C PRO A 48 -32.88 -25.72 14.52
N MET A 49 -31.77 -25.29 13.93
CA MET A 49 -31.29 -23.92 14.03
C MET A 49 -32.41 -23.00 13.51
N PRO A 50 -32.83 -21.96 14.27
CA PRO A 50 -33.79 -21.00 13.75
C PRO A 50 -33.21 -20.41 12.45
N PRO A 51 -34.05 -20.13 11.43
CA PRO A 51 -33.56 -19.52 10.20
C PRO A 51 -32.89 -18.21 10.57
N GLY A 52 -31.56 -18.19 10.49
CA GLY A 52 -30.76 -17.00 10.72
C GLY A 52 -31.13 -15.99 9.66
N GLY A 53 -31.97 -15.03 10.01
CA GLY A 53 -32.23 -13.87 9.19
C GLY A 53 -30.90 -13.14 9.02
N ILE A 54 -30.36 -13.13 7.81
CA ILE A 54 -29.29 -12.21 7.45
C ILE A 54 -29.91 -10.82 7.57
N ALA A 55 -29.51 -10.06 8.60
CA ALA A 55 -29.91 -8.67 8.71
C ALA A 55 -29.56 -7.98 7.38
N PRO A 56 -30.48 -7.21 6.77
CA PRO A 56 -30.19 -6.49 5.55
C PRO A 56 -28.91 -5.70 5.73
N ARG A 57 -27.93 -5.92 4.84
CA ARG A 57 -26.71 -5.11 4.84
C ARG A 57 -27.14 -3.65 4.82
N PRO A 58 -26.74 -2.82 5.80
CA PRO A 58 -27.13 -1.42 5.80
C PRO A 58 -26.72 -0.80 4.46
N PRO A 59 -27.53 0.12 3.91
CA PRO A 59 -27.18 0.79 2.67
C PRO A 59 -25.78 1.36 2.83
N ARG A 60 -24.91 1.06 1.86
CA ARG A 60 -23.58 1.67 1.82
C ARG A 60 -23.83 3.18 1.96
N PRO A 61 -23.20 3.87 2.94
CA PRO A 61 -23.33 5.32 2.99
C PRO A 61 -23.00 5.84 1.59
N PRO A 62 -23.67 6.92 1.12
CA PRO A 62 -23.24 7.57 -0.10
C PRO A 62 -21.74 7.73 0.06
N ARG A 63 -20.96 7.17 -0.88
CA ARG A 63 -19.54 7.53 -0.93
C ARG A 63 -19.62 9.04 -0.99
N LEU A 64 -19.09 9.72 0.03
CA LEU A 64 -18.65 11.08 -0.19
C LEU A 64 -17.91 10.98 -1.51
N GLU A 65 -18.42 11.64 -2.53
CA GLU A 65 -17.70 11.86 -3.77
C GLU A 65 -16.49 12.65 -3.29
N ILE A 66 -15.48 11.91 -2.81
CA ILE A 66 -14.14 12.41 -2.61
C ILE A 66 -13.85 12.83 -4.03
N GLU A 67 -13.96 14.14 -4.28
CA GLU A 67 -13.65 14.77 -5.55
C GLU A 67 -12.40 14.05 -6.04
N GLU A 68 -12.57 13.15 -7.01
CA GLU A 68 -11.47 12.34 -7.51
C GLU A 68 -10.52 13.38 -8.04
N GLU A 69 -9.38 13.56 -7.35
CA GLU A 69 -8.42 14.64 -7.57
C GLU A 69 -8.31 14.89 -9.08
N GLU A 70 -8.95 15.96 -9.56
CA GLU A 70 -9.34 16.06 -10.97
C GLU A 70 -8.07 15.97 -11.82
N GLY A 71 -7.92 14.86 -12.53
CA GLY A 71 -6.71 14.50 -13.27
C GLY A 71 -6.01 13.21 -12.80
N ILE A 72 -4.80 13.01 -13.30
CA ILE A 72 -4.03 11.80 -13.07
C ILE A 72 -3.34 11.84 -11.71
N SER A 73 -3.29 10.68 -11.06
CA SER A 73 -2.48 10.48 -9.86
C SER A 73 -0.98 10.44 -10.15
N GLU A 74 -0.15 10.64 -9.12
CA GLU A 74 1.31 10.48 -9.18
C GLU A 74 1.71 9.11 -9.74
N ARG A 75 1.04 8.05 -9.27
CA ARG A 75 1.26 6.68 -9.74
C ARG A 75 0.97 6.55 -11.23
N GLN A 76 -0.03 7.26 -11.74
CA GLN A 76 -0.37 7.28 -13.16
C GLN A 76 0.67 8.06 -13.97
N ALA A 77 1.15 9.19 -13.47
CA ALA A 77 2.26 9.94 -14.07
C ALA A 77 3.53 9.07 -14.19
N VAL A 78 3.90 8.35 -13.11
CA VAL A 78 5.02 7.38 -13.12
C VAL A 78 4.83 6.29 -14.17
N ARG A 79 3.60 5.76 -14.29
CA ARG A 79 3.30 4.72 -15.27
C ARG A 79 3.43 5.23 -16.71
N ILE A 80 3.00 6.46 -16.96
CA ILE A 80 3.16 7.12 -18.26
C ILE A 80 4.64 7.34 -18.56
N ALA A 81 5.40 7.87 -17.60
CA ALA A 81 6.84 8.07 -17.74
C ALA A 81 7.58 6.76 -18.08
N ARG A 82 7.27 5.67 -17.36
CA ARG A 82 7.84 4.34 -17.64
C ARG A 82 7.51 3.83 -19.03
N ARG A 83 6.27 4.01 -19.49
CA ARG A 83 5.88 3.67 -20.87
C ARG A 83 6.63 4.46 -21.94
N ARG A 84 7.19 5.63 -21.59
CA ARG A 84 7.92 6.49 -22.52
C ARG A 84 9.43 6.24 -22.55
N GLY A 85 9.93 5.32 -21.75
CA GLY A 85 11.33 4.89 -21.74
C GLY A 85 12.07 5.14 -20.43
N MET A 86 11.42 5.73 -19.42
CA MET A 86 12.04 5.92 -18.11
C MET A 86 12.12 4.58 -17.36
N VAL A 87 13.32 4.17 -16.94
CA VAL A 87 13.55 2.90 -16.26
C VAL A 87 13.60 3.09 -14.75
N GLU A 88 14.38 4.07 -14.31
CA GLU A 88 14.48 4.46 -12.91
C GLU A 88 13.84 5.84 -12.72
N VAL A 89 13.07 6.00 -11.64
CA VAL A 89 12.41 7.25 -11.31
C VAL A 89 13.12 7.80 -10.07
N GLU A 90 13.76 8.96 -10.22
CA GLU A 90 14.47 9.62 -9.13
C GLU A 90 13.53 10.55 -8.36
N ARG A 91 12.71 11.31 -9.10
CA ARG A 91 11.83 12.32 -8.50
C ARG A 91 10.55 12.51 -9.29
N VAL A 92 9.46 12.63 -8.55
CA VAL A 92 8.15 13.04 -9.08
C VAL A 92 7.71 14.32 -8.37
N ARG A 93 7.21 15.29 -9.13
CA ARG A 93 6.70 16.56 -8.59
C ARG A 93 5.39 16.94 -9.27
N ARG A 94 4.42 17.39 -8.46
CA ARG A 94 3.22 18.09 -8.94
C ARG A 94 3.57 19.57 -9.17
N GLY A 95 3.29 20.05 -10.38
CA GLY A 95 3.20 21.46 -10.73
C GLY A 95 1.78 21.99 -10.48
N ARG A 96 1.37 23.05 -11.19
CA ARG A 96 -0.02 23.53 -11.13
C ARG A 96 -0.96 22.53 -11.81
N ASP A 97 -0.72 22.29 -13.10
CA ASP A 97 -1.56 21.44 -13.95
C ASP A 97 -0.72 20.36 -14.66
N VAL A 98 0.47 20.08 -14.11
CA VAL A 98 1.43 19.15 -14.71
C VAL A 98 2.09 18.27 -13.65
N TRP A 99 2.52 17.09 -14.08
CA TRP A 99 3.45 16.23 -13.37
C TRP A 99 4.81 16.31 -14.05
N ILE A 100 5.85 16.54 -13.26
CA ILE A 100 7.24 16.52 -13.72
C ILE A 100 7.88 15.26 -13.13
N VAL A 101 8.30 14.36 -14.01
CA VAL A 101 8.99 13.12 -13.64
C VAL A 101 10.43 13.22 -14.13
N THR A 102 11.38 13.00 -13.23
CA THR A 102 12.81 12.96 -13.52
C THR A 102 13.37 11.61 -13.11
N GLY A 103 14.30 11.09 -13.90
CA GLY A 103 14.95 9.81 -13.67
C GLY A 103 15.89 9.50 -14.82
N THR A 104 16.20 8.22 -15.02
CA THR A 104 17.11 7.75 -16.06
C THR A 104 16.43 6.76 -16.99
N ASP A 105 16.88 6.72 -18.23
CA ASP A 105 16.39 5.76 -19.23
C ASP A 105 17.17 4.44 -19.22
N GLY A 106 16.95 3.59 -20.22
CA GLY A 106 17.62 2.29 -20.33
C GLY A 106 19.10 2.35 -20.69
N TYR A 107 19.60 3.52 -21.13
CA TYR A 107 21.01 3.76 -21.45
C TYR A 107 21.77 4.40 -20.28
N GLY A 108 21.04 4.84 -19.25
CA GLY A 108 21.59 5.56 -18.11
C GLY A 108 21.64 7.07 -18.33
N ASP A 109 21.02 7.57 -19.39
CA ASP A 109 20.92 8.99 -19.71
C ASP A 109 19.83 9.64 -18.86
N ASP A 110 20.04 10.90 -18.47
CA ASP A 110 19.09 11.64 -17.66
C ASP A 110 17.85 11.96 -18.51
N MET A 111 16.68 11.69 -17.95
CA MET A 111 15.39 11.86 -18.63
C MET A 111 14.42 12.67 -17.78
N ARG A 112 13.81 13.68 -18.38
CA ARG A 112 12.74 14.48 -17.77
C ARG A 112 11.52 14.46 -18.66
N ILE A 113 10.37 14.14 -18.07
CA ILE A 113 9.09 14.09 -18.75
C ILE A 113 8.12 15.04 -18.03
N VAL A 114 7.48 15.92 -18.79
CA VAL A 114 6.39 16.78 -18.32
C VAL A 114 5.08 16.21 -18.86
N ILE A 115 4.14 15.96 -17.96
CA ILE A 115 2.87 15.29 -18.26
C ILE A 115 1.75 16.23 -17.78
N GLY A 116 0.70 16.42 -18.58
CA GLY A 116 -0.52 17.12 -18.17
C GLY A 116 -1.23 16.41 -17.01
N ASP A 117 -2.15 17.12 -16.39
CA ASP A 117 -3.10 16.55 -15.43
C ASP A 117 -4.08 15.56 -16.11
N ASP A 118 -4.32 15.67 -17.40
CA ASP A 118 -5.06 14.70 -18.22
C ASP A 118 -4.27 13.44 -18.59
N GLY A 119 -2.95 13.48 -18.45
CA GLY A 119 -2.03 12.41 -18.82
C GLY A 119 -1.42 12.52 -20.21
N GLU A 120 -1.65 13.62 -20.92
CA GLU A 120 -0.91 13.91 -22.14
C GLU A 120 0.56 14.22 -21.83
N VAL A 121 1.47 13.78 -22.70
CA VAL A 121 2.90 14.08 -22.54
C VAL A 121 3.20 15.38 -23.26
N LEU A 122 3.54 16.42 -22.51
CA LEU A 122 3.76 17.77 -23.00
C LEU A 122 5.20 18.01 -23.46
N ASP A 123 6.18 17.44 -22.74
CA ASP A 123 7.60 17.60 -23.06
C ASP A 123 8.41 16.37 -22.62
N ILE A 124 9.46 16.07 -23.38
CA ILE A 124 10.44 15.02 -23.08
C ILE A 124 11.83 15.58 -23.37
N ARG A 125 12.68 15.59 -22.34
CA ARG A 125 14.10 15.94 -22.45
C ARG A 125 14.96 14.74 -22.08
N ARG A 126 16.05 14.57 -22.84
CA ARG A 126 17.11 13.58 -22.61
C ARG A 126 18.46 14.28 -22.76
N ASP A 127 19.36 14.03 -21.82
CA ASP A 127 20.71 14.64 -21.77
C ASP A 127 21.80 13.57 -21.82
#